data_AF-A0A8T2NGR6-F1
#
_entry.id   AF-A0A8T2NGR6-F1
#
_cell.length_a   1.000
_cell.length_b   1.000
_cell.length_c   1.000
_cell.angle_alpha   90.00
_cell.angle_beta   90.00
_cell.angle_gamma   90.00
#
_symmetry.space_group_name_H-M   'P 1'
#
loop_
_entity.id
_entity.type
_entity.pdbx_description
1 polymer ?
#
loop_
_entity_poly.entity_id
_entity_poly.type
_entity_poly.pdbx_seq_one_letter_code
_entity_poly.pdbx_strand_id
1 'polypeptide(L)'
;MIMGNHSAGKSSFINWYIEEHIQKTGVAIETQGFTFITSGRKRESLTGNATLHLYPHFRPLLEFKGVTDYVSAEISTSKQKKFSLVTFVDTPGLVDGDMVYPFDVNNAIIWFGEQADLIFVFFDPMGQALCKRTLNIVEKLSEKCGDKLLFYLSKADEAGRETDRQRVMMQIVQELCRRPGLNKCGFEMPTIYIPNPQKPSRCENQIEGVCQTIEKTINQAVQKTLDQLEKDCDLIYATITSKLAQDRLDVSYNKTSLVRSFFCGALGILLPFLFILSFLVNMVSQVEMEGLVGEGLARVFSLSAAAVGIVWDWIPEDSQIVFIIIFGAFCYLLLFLAKYFARQGNRTLTKKEKRSLAKFSDYVQDVVKPRKAKLYEEYLQQCAAEYDF
;
A
#
# COMPACT_ATOMS: atom_id res chain seq x y z
N MET A 1 -14.20 -12.85 -10.12
CA MET A 1 -14.57 -14.12 -9.44
C MET A 1 -15.88 -14.62 -10.02
N ILE A 2 -16.02 -15.93 -10.23
CA ILE A 2 -17.27 -16.54 -10.71
C ILE A 2 -17.74 -17.53 -9.66
N MET A 3 -18.96 -17.34 -9.17
CA MET A 3 -19.61 -18.21 -8.19
C MET A 3 -21.02 -18.61 -8.64
N GLY A 4 -21.55 -19.64 -8.01
CA GLY A 4 -22.85 -20.19 -8.35
C GLY A 4 -22.99 -21.59 -7.81
N ASN A 5 -24.21 -22.11 -7.87
CA ASN A 5 -24.50 -23.47 -7.44
C ASN A 5 -23.72 -24.50 -8.25
N HIS A 6 -23.80 -25.75 -7.79
CA HIS A 6 -23.26 -26.87 -8.52
C HIS A 6 -23.81 -26.93 -9.96
N SER A 7 -22.91 -27.18 -10.92
CA SER A 7 -23.24 -27.24 -12.36
C SER A 7 -23.75 -25.94 -13.01
N ALA A 8 -23.62 -24.76 -12.38
CA ALA A 8 -24.01 -23.46 -12.97
C ALA A 8 -23.27 -23.02 -14.25
N GLY A 9 -22.40 -23.85 -14.83
CA GLY A 9 -21.65 -23.51 -16.04
C GLY A 9 -20.45 -22.58 -15.83
N LYS A 10 -19.94 -22.43 -14.60
CA LYS A 10 -18.79 -21.56 -14.26
C LYS A 10 -17.54 -21.87 -15.08
N SER A 11 -17.02 -23.09 -14.97
CA SER A 11 -15.81 -23.53 -15.68
C SER A 11 -16.03 -23.59 -17.20
N SER A 12 -17.26 -23.91 -17.65
CA SER A 12 -17.62 -23.88 -19.07
C SER A 12 -17.55 -22.46 -19.64
N PHE A 13 -18.04 -21.47 -18.90
CA PHE A 13 -17.96 -20.06 -19.30
C PHE A 13 -16.50 -19.60 -19.42
N ILE A 14 -15.63 -19.99 -18.47
CA ILE A 14 -14.21 -19.65 -18.53
C ILE A 14 -13.55 -20.23 -19.78
N ASN A 15 -13.75 -21.54 -20.04
CA ASN A 15 -13.23 -22.19 -21.25
C ASN A 15 -13.72 -21.50 -22.53
N TRP A 16 -15.00 -21.12 -22.58
CA TRP A 16 -15.56 -20.39 -23.72
C TRP A 16 -14.95 -18.99 -23.88
N TYR A 17 -14.78 -18.25 -22.78
CA TYR A 17 -14.24 -16.90 -22.80
C TYR A 17 -12.81 -16.89 -23.35
N ILE A 18 -11.96 -17.81 -22.87
CA ILE A 18 -10.56 -17.92 -23.30
C ILE A 18 -10.40 -18.68 -24.63
N GLU A 19 -11.47 -19.28 -25.16
CA GLU A 19 -11.47 -20.14 -26.36
C GLU A 19 -10.46 -21.30 -26.29
N GLU A 20 -10.27 -21.83 -25.10
CA GLU A 20 -9.35 -22.94 -24.82
C GLU A 20 -9.98 -23.86 -23.77
N HIS A 21 -9.82 -25.17 -23.96
CA HIS A 21 -10.26 -26.15 -22.98
C HIS A 21 -9.20 -26.32 -21.88
N ILE A 22 -9.26 -25.46 -20.86
CA ILE A 22 -8.32 -25.45 -19.73
C ILE A 22 -8.83 -26.25 -18.53
N GLN A 23 -10.11 -26.09 -18.18
CA GLN A 23 -10.75 -26.83 -17.09
C GLN A 23 -11.58 -28.00 -17.64
N LYS A 24 -11.61 -29.12 -16.91
CA LYS A 24 -12.55 -30.21 -17.19
C LYS A 24 -13.97 -29.76 -16.85
N THR A 25 -14.93 -30.07 -17.73
CA THR A 25 -16.35 -29.76 -17.54
C THR A 25 -17.17 -31.04 -17.43
N GLY A 26 -18.35 -30.98 -16.80
CA GLY A 26 -19.30 -32.10 -16.75
C GLY A 26 -19.12 -33.10 -15.60
N VAL A 27 -18.09 -33.00 -14.76
CA VAL A 27 -17.90 -33.87 -13.58
C VAL A 27 -18.10 -33.08 -12.30
N ALA A 28 -19.13 -33.49 -11.55
CA ALA A 28 -19.60 -32.79 -10.36
C ALA A 28 -18.60 -32.73 -9.19
N ILE A 29 -17.78 -33.76 -9.04
CA ILE A 29 -17.02 -34.05 -7.82
C ILE A 29 -15.65 -33.34 -7.80
N GLU A 30 -15.20 -32.78 -8.92
CA GLU A 30 -13.81 -32.31 -9.07
C GLU A 30 -13.58 -30.86 -8.60
N THR A 31 -14.62 -30.01 -8.53
CA THR A 31 -14.49 -28.60 -8.11
C THR A 31 -14.73 -28.40 -6.62
N GLN A 32 -13.91 -29.04 -5.79
CA GLN A 32 -13.91 -28.85 -4.33
C GLN A 32 -13.04 -27.66 -3.86
N GLY A 33 -12.26 -27.08 -4.77
CA GLY A 33 -11.32 -26.00 -4.49
C GLY A 33 -11.45 -24.81 -5.42
N PHE A 34 -10.62 -23.80 -5.17
CA PHE A 34 -10.47 -22.62 -6.01
C PHE A 34 -9.49 -22.89 -7.13
N THR A 35 -9.84 -22.47 -8.34
CA THR A 35 -8.94 -22.48 -9.49
C THR A 35 -8.71 -21.06 -9.96
N PHE A 36 -7.46 -20.64 -10.02
CA PHE A 36 -7.05 -19.39 -10.67
C PHE A 36 -6.76 -19.66 -12.13
N ILE A 37 -7.41 -18.95 -13.04
CA ILE A 37 -7.17 -19.09 -14.48
C ILE A 37 -6.56 -17.79 -14.98
N THR A 38 -5.33 -17.86 -15.47
CA THR A 38 -4.54 -16.68 -15.82
C THR A 38 -3.77 -16.86 -17.11
N SER A 39 -3.36 -15.74 -17.70
CA SER A 39 -2.54 -15.74 -18.91
C SER A 39 -1.05 -15.88 -18.58
N GLY A 40 -0.33 -16.64 -19.39
CA GLY A 40 1.11 -16.82 -19.25
C GLY A 40 1.78 -17.18 -20.58
N ARG A 41 3.09 -17.41 -20.52
CA ARG A 41 3.91 -17.72 -21.72
C ARG A 41 3.89 -19.19 -22.11
N LYS A 42 3.52 -20.07 -21.18
CA LYS A 42 3.47 -21.51 -21.36
C LYS A 42 2.28 -22.05 -20.60
N ARG A 43 1.62 -23.06 -21.17
CA ARG A 43 0.56 -23.80 -20.48
C ARG A 43 1.15 -24.61 -19.33
N GLU A 44 0.60 -24.40 -18.15
CA GLU A 44 1.08 -25.04 -16.92
C GLU A 44 -0.02 -25.05 -15.86
N SER A 45 -0.06 -26.12 -15.09
CA SER A 45 -1.01 -26.32 -14.00
C SER A 45 -0.22 -26.42 -12.71
N LEU A 46 -0.55 -25.58 -11.75
CA LEU A 46 0.09 -25.49 -10.43
C LEU A 46 -0.93 -25.82 -9.35
N THR A 47 -0.48 -26.43 -8.27
CA THR A 47 -1.34 -26.78 -7.13
C THR A 47 -0.69 -26.36 -5.82
N GLY A 48 -1.52 -26.05 -4.83
CA GLY A 48 -1.09 -25.76 -3.46
C GLY A 48 -0.15 -24.59 -3.35
N ASN A 49 0.98 -24.81 -2.66
CA ASN A 49 1.94 -23.75 -2.37
C ASN A 49 2.51 -23.09 -3.64
N ALA A 50 2.66 -23.83 -4.74
CA ALA A 50 3.16 -23.27 -5.99
C ALA A 50 2.24 -22.15 -6.52
N THR A 51 0.92 -22.31 -6.38
CA THR A 51 -0.06 -21.28 -6.74
C THR A 51 0.07 -20.02 -5.88
N LEU A 52 0.33 -20.16 -4.58
CA LEU A 52 0.51 -19.02 -3.67
C LEU A 52 1.84 -18.29 -3.89
N HIS A 53 2.83 -18.95 -4.49
CA HIS A 53 4.05 -18.29 -4.97
C HIS A 53 3.79 -17.44 -6.21
N LEU A 54 2.90 -17.87 -7.10
CA LEU A 54 2.46 -17.08 -8.25
C LEU A 54 1.63 -15.86 -7.82
N TYR A 55 0.84 -15.99 -6.75
CA TYR A 55 0.02 -14.92 -6.18
C TYR A 55 0.37 -14.61 -4.71
N PRO A 56 1.50 -13.91 -4.43
CA PRO A 56 1.92 -13.64 -3.05
C PRO A 56 0.93 -12.80 -2.23
N HIS A 57 0.14 -11.97 -2.89
CA HIS A 57 -0.91 -11.16 -2.24
C HIS A 57 -2.07 -12.02 -1.72
N PHE A 58 -2.19 -13.27 -2.17
CA PHE A 58 -3.15 -14.24 -1.65
C PHE A 58 -2.60 -15.10 -0.51
N ARG A 59 -1.39 -14.83 0.00
CA ARG A 59 -0.87 -15.47 1.22
C ARG A 59 -1.78 -15.39 2.44
N PRO A 60 -2.56 -14.31 2.68
CA PRO A 60 -3.52 -14.29 3.78
C PRO A 60 -4.55 -15.43 3.73
N LEU A 61 -4.78 -16.07 2.58
CA LEU A 61 -5.61 -17.27 2.49
C LEU A 61 -5.12 -18.42 3.38
N LEU A 62 -3.83 -18.49 3.69
CA LEU A 62 -3.26 -19.52 4.56
C LEU A 62 -3.86 -19.52 5.97
N GLU A 63 -4.57 -18.45 6.37
CA GLU A 63 -5.35 -18.41 7.60
C GLU A 63 -6.52 -19.41 7.60
N PHE A 64 -7.07 -19.74 6.43
CA PHE A 64 -8.08 -20.78 6.26
C PHE A 64 -7.41 -22.15 6.27
N LYS A 65 -7.40 -22.79 7.46
CA LYS A 65 -6.82 -24.14 7.64
C LYS A 65 -7.36 -25.11 6.58
N GLY A 66 -6.45 -25.78 5.89
CA GLY A 66 -6.75 -26.78 4.86
C GLY A 66 -6.97 -26.21 3.45
N VAL A 67 -7.08 -24.89 3.24
CA VAL A 67 -7.38 -24.32 1.91
C VAL A 67 -6.27 -24.57 0.89
N THR A 68 -5.02 -24.67 1.33
CA THR A 68 -3.85 -24.80 0.44
C THR A 68 -3.99 -25.99 -0.48
N ASP A 69 -4.44 -27.15 0.00
CA ASP A 69 -4.59 -28.36 -0.82
C ASP A 69 -5.72 -28.25 -1.86
N TYR A 70 -6.56 -27.22 -1.73
CA TYR A 70 -7.72 -26.95 -2.57
C TYR A 70 -7.58 -25.63 -3.33
N VAL A 71 -6.34 -25.20 -3.58
CA VAL A 71 -6.01 -24.07 -4.44
C VAL A 71 -5.18 -24.58 -5.60
N SER A 72 -5.57 -24.21 -6.81
CA SER A 72 -4.84 -24.52 -8.04
C SER A 72 -4.77 -23.29 -8.95
N ALA A 73 -3.77 -23.25 -9.82
CA ALA A 73 -3.68 -22.27 -10.89
C ALA A 73 -3.48 -22.96 -12.23
N GLU A 74 -4.27 -22.56 -13.20
CA GLU A 74 -4.19 -22.97 -14.59
C GLU A 74 -3.73 -21.79 -15.44
N ILE A 75 -2.61 -21.96 -16.12
CA ILE A 75 -1.98 -20.93 -16.94
C ILE A 75 -2.27 -21.25 -18.40
N SER A 76 -2.90 -20.33 -19.12
CA SER A 76 -3.19 -20.44 -20.56
C SER A 76 -2.37 -19.42 -21.36
N THR A 77 -2.08 -19.76 -22.62
CA THR A 77 -1.41 -18.86 -23.57
C THR A 77 -2.40 -18.08 -24.44
N SER A 78 -3.71 -18.20 -24.18
CA SER A 78 -4.74 -17.50 -24.93
C SER A 78 -4.61 -15.98 -24.79
N LYS A 79 -4.93 -15.27 -25.88
CA LYS A 79 -5.00 -13.81 -25.97
C LYS A 79 -6.40 -13.32 -26.31
N GLN A 80 -7.37 -14.23 -26.36
CA GLN A 80 -8.73 -13.90 -26.74
C GLN A 80 -9.38 -13.01 -25.69
N LYS A 81 -10.27 -12.11 -26.15
CA LYS A 81 -11.11 -11.25 -25.29
C LYS A 81 -10.31 -10.53 -24.19
N LYS A 82 -9.09 -10.06 -24.48
CA LYS A 82 -8.19 -9.39 -23.53
C LYS A 82 -7.87 -10.23 -22.27
N PHE A 83 -7.92 -11.57 -22.38
CA PHE A 83 -7.66 -12.48 -21.26
C PHE A 83 -6.28 -12.27 -20.62
N SER A 84 -5.29 -11.71 -21.34
CA SER A 84 -4.00 -11.32 -20.75
C SER A 84 -4.08 -10.30 -19.61
N LEU A 85 -5.20 -9.59 -19.50
CA LEU A 85 -5.48 -8.60 -18.46
C LEU A 85 -6.50 -9.11 -17.41
N VAL A 86 -6.92 -10.37 -17.52
CA VAL A 86 -7.95 -10.96 -16.65
C VAL A 86 -7.35 -12.16 -15.91
N THR A 87 -7.66 -12.26 -14.62
CA THR A 87 -7.48 -13.51 -13.87
C THR A 87 -8.84 -13.95 -13.35
N PHE A 88 -9.32 -15.10 -13.81
CA PHE A 88 -10.54 -15.68 -13.27
C PHE A 88 -10.23 -16.43 -11.97
N VAL A 89 -11.15 -16.31 -11.02
CA VAL A 89 -11.21 -17.16 -9.83
C VAL A 89 -12.48 -17.97 -9.98
N ASP A 90 -12.33 -19.25 -10.34
CA ASP A 90 -13.42 -20.22 -10.36
C ASP A 90 -13.59 -20.79 -8.96
N THR A 91 -14.76 -20.59 -8.37
CA THR A 91 -15.07 -21.06 -7.01
C THR A 91 -15.63 -22.47 -7.04
N PRO A 92 -15.48 -23.26 -5.96
CA PRO A 92 -16.13 -24.56 -5.87
C PRO A 92 -17.66 -24.48 -6.07
N GLY A 93 -18.24 -25.54 -6.65
CA GLY A 93 -19.68 -25.62 -6.88
C GLY A 93 -20.46 -25.81 -5.58
N LEU A 94 -21.20 -24.79 -5.14
CA LEU A 94 -21.91 -24.82 -3.88
C LEU A 94 -23.13 -25.76 -3.92
N VAL A 95 -23.21 -26.64 -2.92
CA VAL A 95 -24.30 -27.62 -2.72
C VAL A 95 -24.85 -27.47 -1.30
N ASP A 96 -26.17 -27.60 -1.17
CA ASP A 96 -26.87 -27.73 0.12
C ASP A 96 -26.94 -29.20 0.56
N GLY A 97 -27.03 -29.45 1.87
CA GLY A 97 -27.10 -30.81 2.45
C GLY A 97 -25.83 -31.23 3.18
N ASP A 98 -25.52 -32.53 3.19
CA ASP A 98 -24.45 -33.14 3.99
C ASP A 98 -23.03 -32.95 3.42
N MET A 99 -22.86 -32.19 2.35
CA MET A 99 -21.56 -31.95 1.75
C MET A 99 -20.69 -31.07 2.66
N VAL A 100 -19.65 -31.68 3.22
CA VAL A 100 -18.63 -31.04 4.06
C VAL A 100 -17.46 -30.62 3.20
N TYR A 101 -17.14 -29.33 3.22
CA TYR A 101 -15.93 -28.81 2.60
C TYR A 101 -14.74 -29.00 3.54
N PRO A 102 -13.55 -29.31 3.00
CA PRO A 102 -12.35 -29.61 3.80
C PRO A 102 -11.73 -28.36 4.46
N PHE A 103 -12.25 -27.17 4.14
CA PHE A 103 -11.88 -25.88 4.70
C PHE A 103 -13.13 -24.99 4.81
N ASP A 104 -12.99 -23.81 5.41
CA ASP A 104 -14.08 -22.83 5.52
C ASP A 104 -14.37 -22.16 4.16
N VAL A 105 -15.09 -22.88 3.31
CA VAL A 105 -15.43 -22.44 1.95
C VAL A 105 -16.21 -21.13 1.92
N ASN A 106 -17.08 -20.91 2.91
CA ASN A 106 -17.96 -19.76 2.93
C ASN A 106 -17.14 -18.48 3.15
N ASN A 107 -16.31 -18.46 4.20
CA ASN A 107 -15.49 -17.28 4.49
C ASN A 107 -14.38 -17.10 3.46
N ALA A 108 -13.84 -18.17 2.89
CA ALA A 108 -12.88 -18.07 1.79
C ALA A 108 -13.48 -17.42 0.53
N ILE A 109 -14.71 -17.80 0.12
CA ILE A 109 -15.40 -17.14 -1.01
C ILE A 109 -15.67 -15.67 -0.70
N ILE A 110 -16.11 -15.34 0.52
CA ILE A 110 -16.35 -13.95 0.91
C ILE A 110 -15.07 -13.13 0.81
N TRP A 111 -13.96 -13.66 1.34
CA TRP A 111 -12.66 -13.03 1.26
C TRP A 111 -12.22 -12.79 -0.19
N PHE A 112 -12.37 -13.78 -1.07
CA PHE A 112 -12.08 -13.61 -2.50
C PHE A 112 -12.97 -12.56 -3.17
N GLY A 113 -14.25 -12.51 -2.81
CA GLY A 113 -15.16 -11.50 -3.33
C GLY A 113 -14.75 -10.08 -2.97
N GLU A 114 -14.27 -9.85 -1.74
CA GLU A 114 -13.76 -8.54 -1.33
C GLU A 114 -12.57 -8.09 -2.19
N GLN A 115 -11.68 -9.02 -2.57
CA GLN A 115 -10.51 -8.75 -3.40
C GLN A 115 -10.83 -8.63 -4.90
N ALA A 116 -11.90 -9.26 -5.38
CA ALA A 116 -12.24 -9.27 -6.80
C ALA A 116 -12.70 -7.89 -7.30
N ASP A 117 -12.48 -7.60 -8.58
CA ASP A 117 -13.04 -6.42 -9.24
C ASP A 117 -14.51 -6.63 -9.66
N LEU A 118 -14.84 -7.84 -10.11
CA LEU A 118 -16.18 -8.28 -10.49
C LEU A 118 -16.50 -9.63 -9.85
N ILE A 119 -17.76 -9.80 -9.43
CA ILE A 119 -18.29 -11.05 -8.89
C ILE A 119 -19.49 -11.48 -9.72
N PHE A 120 -19.32 -12.52 -10.53
CA PHE A 120 -20.41 -13.09 -11.31
C PHE A 120 -21.10 -14.18 -10.50
N VAL A 121 -22.41 -14.06 -10.36
CA VAL A 121 -23.28 -15.03 -9.70
C VAL A 121 -24.14 -15.72 -10.75
N PHE A 122 -23.81 -16.98 -11.06
CA PHE A 122 -24.54 -17.77 -12.04
C PHE A 122 -25.62 -18.61 -11.37
N PHE A 123 -26.84 -18.47 -11.88
CA PHE A 123 -27.97 -19.31 -11.55
C PHE A 123 -28.30 -20.25 -12.70
N ASP A 124 -28.43 -21.54 -12.40
CA ASP A 124 -28.87 -22.57 -13.36
C ASP A 124 -30.40 -22.74 -13.29
N PRO A 125 -31.14 -22.56 -14.40
CA PRO A 125 -32.60 -22.69 -14.46
C PRO A 125 -33.13 -24.11 -14.24
N MET A 126 -32.32 -25.14 -14.53
CA MET A 126 -32.68 -26.54 -14.34
C MET A 126 -32.21 -27.08 -12.99
N GLY A 127 -31.17 -26.48 -12.41
CA GLY A 127 -30.59 -26.87 -11.14
C GLY A 127 -31.40 -26.38 -9.92
N GLN A 128 -30.93 -26.71 -8.72
CA GLN A 128 -31.34 -26.03 -7.49
C GLN A 128 -30.78 -24.59 -7.52
N ALA A 129 -31.34 -23.71 -8.36
CA ALA A 129 -30.94 -22.31 -8.52
C ALA A 129 -30.89 -21.58 -7.16
N LEU A 130 -31.70 -22.02 -6.22
CA LEU A 130 -31.93 -21.42 -4.92
C LEU A 130 -31.16 -22.14 -3.79
N CYS A 131 -29.91 -22.51 -4.04
CA CYS A 131 -29.04 -23.07 -3.01
C CYS A 131 -28.89 -22.07 -1.84
N LYS A 132 -29.39 -22.43 -0.64
CA LYS A 132 -29.43 -21.58 0.56
C LYS A 132 -28.02 -21.14 0.95
N ARG A 133 -27.02 -22.03 0.86
CA ARG A 133 -25.61 -21.69 1.11
C ARG A 133 -25.11 -20.63 0.12
N THR A 134 -25.43 -20.76 -1.16
CA THR A 134 -25.06 -19.77 -2.20
C THR A 134 -25.66 -18.42 -1.89
N LEU A 135 -26.97 -18.38 -1.63
CA LEU A 135 -27.69 -17.14 -1.35
C LEU A 135 -27.22 -16.46 -0.05
N ASN A 136 -26.84 -17.22 0.98
CA ASN A 136 -26.24 -16.67 2.20
C ASN A 136 -24.89 -15.98 1.95
N ILE A 137 -24.07 -16.55 1.07
CA ILE A 137 -22.78 -15.95 0.69
C ILE A 137 -23.01 -14.68 -0.13
N VAL A 138 -23.92 -14.75 -1.10
CA VAL A 138 -24.31 -13.59 -1.92
C VAL A 138 -24.82 -12.44 -1.06
N GLU A 139 -25.65 -12.72 -0.04
CA GLU A 139 -26.12 -11.70 0.89
C GLU A 139 -24.98 -11.02 1.65
N LYS A 140 -24.03 -11.81 2.18
CA LYS A 140 -22.84 -11.25 2.85
C LYS A 140 -21.93 -10.46 1.89
N LEU A 141 -21.79 -10.92 0.65
CA LEU A 141 -21.04 -10.19 -0.37
C LEU A 141 -21.76 -8.88 -0.75
N SER A 142 -23.09 -8.86 -0.79
CA SER A 142 -23.87 -7.65 -1.07
C SER A 142 -23.65 -6.58 -0.01
N GLU A 143 -23.60 -6.98 1.26
CA GLU A 143 -23.33 -6.06 2.38
C GLU A 143 -21.92 -5.45 2.31
N LYS A 144 -20.93 -6.17 1.77
CA LYS A 144 -19.53 -5.75 1.74
C LYS A 144 -19.09 -5.08 0.44
N CYS A 145 -19.52 -5.60 -0.70
CA CYS A 145 -19.07 -5.24 -2.04
C CYS A 145 -20.20 -5.44 -3.07
N GLY A 146 -21.41 -4.98 -2.76
CA GLY A 146 -22.59 -5.14 -3.61
C GLY A 146 -22.49 -4.47 -4.97
N ASP A 147 -21.67 -3.43 -5.12
CA ASP A 147 -21.38 -2.75 -6.39
C ASP A 147 -20.66 -3.64 -7.41
N LYS A 148 -20.01 -4.72 -6.94
CA LYS A 148 -19.27 -5.67 -7.78
C LYS A 148 -20.08 -6.89 -8.20
N LEU A 149 -21.25 -7.10 -7.59
CA LEU A 149 -22.10 -8.27 -7.82
C LEU A 149 -22.92 -8.13 -9.10
N LEU A 150 -22.81 -9.13 -9.97
CA LEU A 150 -23.55 -9.21 -11.22
C LEU A 150 -24.22 -10.58 -11.33
N PHE A 151 -25.53 -10.57 -11.55
CA PHE A 151 -26.35 -11.78 -11.55
C PHE A 151 -26.66 -12.22 -12.97
N TYR A 152 -26.55 -13.52 -13.24
CA TYR A 152 -26.80 -14.08 -14.56
C TYR A 152 -27.64 -15.35 -14.46
N LEU A 153 -28.67 -15.45 -15.30
CA LEU A 153 -29.31 -16.73 -15.57
C LEU A 153 -28.48 -17.46 -16.62
N SER A 154 -27.62 -18.36 -16.17
CA SER A 154 -26.80 -19.22 -17.01
C SER A 154 -27.63 -20.30 -17.69
N LYS A 155 -27.10 -20.94 -18.75
CA LYS A 155 -27.79 -22.01 -19.50
C LYS A 155 -29.24 -21.68 -19.87
N ALA A 156 -29.50 -20.41 -20.20
CA ALA A 156 -30.85 -19.96 -20.47
C ALA A 156 -31.49 -20.65 -21.69
N ASP A 157 -30.69 -21.26 -22.56
CA ASP A 157 -31.13 -22.10 -23.66
C ASP A 157 -31.78 -23.43 -23.22
N GLU A 158 -31.52 -23.89 -21.99
CA GLU A 158 -32.11 -25.11 -21.42
C GLU A 158 -33.43 -24.84 -20.66
N ALA A 159 -33.72 -23.57 -20.36
CA ALA A 159 -34.84 -23.14 -19.52
C ALA A 159 -36.22 -23.11 -20.22
N GLY A 160 -36.41 -23.89 -21.27
CA GLY A 160 -37.70 -24.01 -21.96
C GLY A 160 -38.12 -22.73 -22.71
N ARG A 161 -39.41 -22.37 -22.63
CA ARG A 161 -39.97 -21.19 -23.33
C ARG A 161 -39.68 -19.91 -22.56
N GLU A 162 -39.88 -18.77 -23.22
CA GLU A 162 -39.68 -17.45 -22.59
C GLU A 162 -40.51 -17.27 -21.31
N THR A 163 -41.74 -17.77 -21.31
CA THR A 163 -42.62 -17.76 -20.13
C THR A 163 -42.05 -18.54 -18.95
N ASP A 164 -41.37 -19.67 -19.23
CA ASP A 164 -40.79 -20.53 -18.20
C ASP A 164 -39.53 -19.86 -17.63
N ARG A 165 -38.70 -19.28 -18.52
CA ARG A 165 -37.55 -18.44 -18.13
C ARG A 165 -37.96 -17.29 -17.21
N GLN A 166 -38.95 -16.51 -17.62
CA GLN A 166 -39.44 -15.38 -16.83
C GLN A 166 -39.94 -15.82 -15.45
N ARG A 167 -40.62 -16.97 -15.35
CA ARG A 167 -41.05 -17.53 -14.06
C ARG A 167 -39.86 -17.89 -13.17
N VAL A 168 -38.87 -18.59 -13.71
CA VAL A 168 -37.65 -18.97 -12.96
C VAL A 168 -36.89 -17.72 -12.51
N MET A 169 -36.72 -16.75 -13.39
CA MET A 169 -36.08 -15.47 -13.06
C MET A 169 -36.83 -14.75 -11.95
N MET A 170 -38.17 -14.68 -12.03
CA MET A 170 -39.00 -14.06 -11.02
C MET A 170 -38.88 -14.77 -9.67
N GLN A 171 -38.82 -16.10 -9.64
CA GLN A 171 -38.59 -16.88 -8.41
C GLN A 171 -37.24 -16.57 -7.78
N ILE A 172 -36.17 -16.51 -8.58
CA ILE A 172 -34.82 -16.17 -8.11
C ILE A 172 -34.79 -14.75 -7.54
N VAL A 173 -35.33 -13.77 -8.28
CA VAL A 173 -35.38 -12.38 -7.82
C VAL A 173 -36.20 -12.24 -6.54
N GLN A 174 -37.35 -12.94 -6.43
CA GLN A 174 -38.15 -12.94 -5.19
C GLN A 174 -37.35 -13.50 -4.01
N GLU A 175 -36.60 -14.59 -4.21
CA GLU A 175 -35.80 -15.18 -3.14
C GLU A 175 -34.61 -14.30 -2.74
N LEU A 176 -34.01 -13.59 -3.70
CA LEU A 176 -32.98 -12.57 -3.42
C LEU A 176 -33.58 -11.38 -2.66
N CYS A 177 -34.73 -10.86 -3.06
CA CYS A 177 -35.38 -9.73 -2.38
C CYS A 177 -35.93 -10.07 -1.00
N ARG A 178 -36.19 -11.36 -0.69
CA ARG A 178 -36.55 -11.81 0.67
C ARG A 178 -35.42 -11.58 1.69
N ARG A 179 -34.19 -11.37 1.22
CA ARG A 179 -33.01 -11.14 2.06
C ARG A 179 -32.78 -9.65 2.30
N PRO A 180 -32.77 -9.17 3.56
CA PRO A 180 -32.66 -7.75 3.88
C PRO A 180 -31.43 -7.06 3.27
N GLY A 181 -30.29 -7.77 3.19
CA GLY A 181 -29.05 -7.25 2.61
C GLY A 181 -29.07 -7.08 1.08
N LEU A 182 -30.07 -7.67 0.42
CA LEU A 182 -30.22 -7.72 -1.05
C LEU A 182 -31.41 -6.88 -1.54
N ASN A 183 -32.41 -6.63 -0.71
CA ASN A 183 -33.61 -5.84 -1.04
C ASN A 183 -33.33 -4.34 -1.38
N LYS A 184 -32.09 -3.88 -1.26
CA LYS A 184 -31.70 -2.50 -1.59
C LYS A 184 -31.27 -2.33 -3.04
N CYS A 185 -31.08 -3.43 -3.77
CA CYS A 185 -30.53 -3.44 -5.12
C CYS A 185 -31.65 -3.70 -6.14
N GLY A 186 -31.66 -2.92 -7.23
CA GLY A 186 -32.38 -3.31 -8.43
C GLY A 186 -31.64 -4.47 -9.09
N PHE A 187 -32.25 -5.64 -9.17
CA PHE A 187 -31.64 -6.81 -9.79
C PHE A 187 -31.88 -6.80 -11.29
N GLU A 188 -30.83 -6.53 -12.06
CA GLU A 188 -30.76 -6.94 -13.46
C GLU A 188 -30.22 -8.38 -13.52
N MET A 189 -30.93 -9.27 -14.21
CA MET A 189 -30.52 -10.65 -14.37
C MET A 189 -30.58 -11.07 -15.84
N PRO A 190 -29.61 -10.63 -16.65
CA PRO A 190 -29.51 -11.03 -18.06
C PRO A 190 -29.40 -12.55 -18.24
N THR A 191 -29.95 -13.03 -19.35
CA THR A 191 -29.89 -14.43 -19.76
C THR A 191 -28.65 -14.70 -20.60
N ILE A 192 -27.85 -15.68 -20.20
CA ILE A 192 -26.62 -16.05 -20.90
C ILE A 192 -26.57 -17.56 -21.15
N TYR A 193 -25.97 -17.95 -22.26
CA TYR A 193 -25.59 -19.33 -22.53
C TYR A 193 -24.40 -19.38 -23.49
N ILE A 194 -23.67 -20.49 -23.49
CA ILE A 194 -22.55 -20.69 -24.42
C ILE A 194 -23.14 -21.08 -25.78
N PRO A 195 -22.92 -20.30 -26.86
CA PRO A 195 -23.46 -20.61 -28.17
C PRO A 195 -22.99 -21.98 -28.68
N ASN A 196 -23.93 -22.81 -29.14
CA ASN A 196 -23.63 -24.07 -29.82
C ASN A 196 -24.25 -24.08 -31.23
N PRO A 197 -23.43 -24.05 -32.31
CA PRO A 197 -23.94 -24.08 -33.68
C PRO A 197 -24.82 -25.30 -34.00
N GLN A 198 -24.62 -26.42 -33.30
CA GLN A 198 -25.39 -27.65 -33.51
C GLN A 198 -26.77 -27.62 -32.83
N LYS A 199 -26.97 -26.72 -31.86
CA LYS A 199 -28.21 -26.58 -31.08
C LYS A 199 -28.58 -25.10 -30.99
N PRO A 200 -29.10 -24.51 -32.08
CA PRO A 200 -29.48 -23.10 -32.07
C PRO A 200 -30.65 -22.88 -31.10
N SER A 201 -30.54 -21.84 -30.28
CA SER A 201 -31.57 -21.44 -29.32
C SER A 201 -32.26 -20.17 -29.77
N ARG A 202 -33.58 -20.09 -29.52
CA ARG A 202 -34.37 -18.86 -29.72
C ARG A 202 -34.28 -17.91 -28.52
N CYS A 203 -33.61 -18.32 -27.45
CA CYS A 203 -33.36 -17.46 -26.29
C CYS A 203 -32.39 -16.35 -26.68
N GLU A 204 -32.72 -15.12 -26.34
CA GLU A 204 -31.80 -14.00 -26.43
C GLU A 204 -30.57 -14.28 -25.55
N ASN A 205 -29.39 -14.13 -26.13
CA ASN A 205 -28.13 -14.39 -25.47
C ASN A 205 -27.40 -13.07 -25.21
N GLN A 206 -27.29 -12.68 -23.95
CA GLN A 206 -26.62 -11.45 -23.55
C GLN A 206 -25.17 -11.70 -23.11
N ILE A 207 -24.58 -12.83 -23.52
CA ILE A 207 -23.20 -13.19 -23.14
C ILE A 207 -22.17 -12.16 -23.62
N GLU A 208 -22.44 -11.45 -24.73
CA GLU A 208 -21.57 -10.35 -25.16
C GLU A 208 -21.61 -9.13 -24.25
N GLY A 209 -22.75 -8.87 -23.60
CA GLY A 209 -22.82 -7.87 -22.55
C GLY A 209 -21.89 -8.19 -21.37
N VAL A 210 -21.66 -9.47 -21.09
CA VAL A 210 -20.66 -9.90 -20.08
C VAL A 210 -19.26 -9.55 -20.53
N CYS A 211 -18.91 -9.80 -21.79
CA CYS A 211 -17.60 -9.45 -22.35
C CYS A 211 -17.37 -7.94 -22.31
N GLN A 212 -18.36 -7.15 -22.73
CA GLN A 212 -18.31 -5.68 -22.64
C GLN A 212 -18.16 -5.19 -21.19
N THR A 213 -18.82 -5.84 -20.23
CA THR A 213 -18.68 -5.51 -18.81
C THR A 213 -17.25 -5.76 -18.32
N ILE A 214 -16.67 -6.92 -18.64
CA ILE A 214 -15.28 -7.24 -18.29
C ILE A 214 -14.33 -6.22 -18.93
N GLU A 215 -14.51 -5.94 -20.21
CA GLU A 215 -13.66 -5.00 -20.95
C GLU A 215 -13.74 -3.58 -20.38
N LYS A 216 -14.94 -3.10 -20.05
CA LYS A 216 -15.13 -1.81 -19.38
C LYS A 216 -14.37 -1.77 -18.04
N THR A 217 -14.45 -2.84 -17.25
CA THR A 217 -13.73 -2.93 -15.98
C THR A 217 -12.21 -2.98 -16.19
N ILE A 218 -11.71 -3.71 -17.20
CA ILE A 218 -10.29 -3.69 -17.59
C ILE A 218 -9.86 -2.26 -17.88
N ASN A 219 -10.61 -1.54 -18.71
CA ASN A 219 -10.26 -0.19 -19.12
C ASN A 219 -10.20 0.77 -17.93
N GLN A 220 -11.18 0.67 -17.02
CA GLN A 220 -11.20 1.46 -15.78
C GLN A 220 -10.06 1.08 -14.84
N ALA A 221 -9.75 -0.21 -14.69
CA ALA A 221 -8.68 -0.70 -13.84
C ALA A 221 -7.30 -0.24 -14.35
N VAL A 222 -7.03 -0.37 -15.65
CA VAL A 222 -5.78 0.10 -16.27
C VAL A 222 -5.58 1.59 -16.04
N GLN A 223 -6.60 2.41 -16.29
CA GLN A 223 -6.54 3.85 -16.04
C GLN A 223 -6.28 4.16 -14.57
N LYS A 224 -7.06 3.57 -13.66
CA LYS A 224 -6.91 3.76 -12.21
C LYS A 224 -5.53 3.36 -11.71
N THR A 225 -4.98 2.24 -12.19
CA THR A 225 -3.66 1.76 -11.80
C THR A 225 -2.55 2.68 -12.31
N LEU A 226 -2.63 3.15 -13.56
CA LEU A 226 -1.63 4.09 -14.10
C LEU A 226 -1.70 5.45 -13.41
N ASP A 227 -2.89 5.95 -13.09
CA ASP A 227 -3.05 7.19 -12.33
C ASP A 227 -2.56 7.05 -10.89
N GLN A 228 -2.82 5.91 -10.25
CA GLN A 228 -2.29 5.62 -8.92
C GLN A 228 -0.76 5.56 -8.94
N LEU A 229 -0.16 4.93 -9.97
CA LEU A 229 1.29 4.90 -10.13
C LEU A 229 1.90 6.31 -10.22
N GLU A 230 1.24 7.24 -10.93
CA GLU A 230 1.70 8.64 -10.99
C GLU A 230 1.60 9.33 -9.63
N LYS A 231 0.45 9.20 -8.96
CA LYS A 231 0.26 9.76 -7.60
C LYS A 231 1.28 9.23 -6.62
N ASP A 232 1.60 7.94 -6.67
CA ASP A 232 2.60 7.31 -5.82
C ASP A 232 4.01 7.85 -6.15
N CYS A 233 4.33 8.04 -7.43
CA CYS A 233 5.59 8.66 -7.85
C CYS A 233 5.74 10.09 -7.30
N ASP A 234 4.68 10.90 -7.42
CA ASP A 234 4.67 12.28 -6.91
C ASP A 234 4.75 12.32 -5.38
N LEU A 235 4.04 11.42 -4.70
CA LEU A 235 4.10 11.30 -3.24
C LEU A 235 5.52 10.92 -2.77
N ILE A 236 6.16 9.95 -3.42
CA ILE A 236 7.55 9.56 -3.12
C ILE A 236 8.49 10.75 -3.33
N TYR A 237 8.37 11.43 -4.47
CA TYR A 237 9.22 12.58 -4.80
C TYR A 237 9.04 13.74 -3.80
N ALA A 238 7.79 14.10 -3.47
CA ALA A 238 7.47 15.15 -2.52
C ALA A 238 7.97 14.80 -1.11
N THR A 239 7.81 13.54 -0.69
CA THR A 239 8.28 13.05 0.62
C THR A 239 9.80 13.10 0.71
N ILE A 240 10.52 12.67 -0.33
CA ILE A 240 11.99 12.73 -0.38
C ILE A 240 12.46 14.19 -0.35
N THR A 241 11.86 15.06 -1.17
CA THR A 241 12.22 16.47 -1.25
C THR A 241 12.00 17.18 0.07
N SER A 242 10.84 16.95 0.71
CA SER A 242 10.52 17.46 2.04
C SER A 242 11.51 16.96 3.09
N LYS A 243 11.85 15.65 3.07
CA LYS A 243 12.80 15.06 4.02
C LYS A 243 14.21 15.64 3.87
N LEU A 244 14.66 15.88 2.63
CA LEU A 244 15.96 16.53 2.36
C LEU A 244 15.95 18.01 2.74
N ALA A 245 14.84 18.72 2.54
CA ALA A 245 14.69 20.11 2.96
C ALA A 245 14.72 20.24 4.49
N GLN A 246 13.97 19.38 5.20
CA GLN A 246 13.98 19.33 6.66
C GLN A 246 15.38 19.04 7.20
N ASP A 247 16.11 18.11 6.60
CA ASP A 247 17.49 17.82 6.99
C ASP A 247 18.42 19.04 6.80
N ARG A 248 18.25 19.85 5.75
CA ARG A 248 19.02 21.09 5.58
C ARG A 248 18.74 22.08 6.71
N LEU A 249 17.49 22.20 7.14
CA LEU A 249 17.10 23.02 8.28
C LEU A 249 17.72 22.49 9.58
N ASP A 250 17.66 21.19 9.81
CA ASP A 250 18.24 20.53 10.99
C ASP A 250 19.77 20.69 11.03
N VAL A 251 20.46 20.59 9.88
CA VAL A 251 21.90 20.85 9.79
C VAL A 251 22.21 22.32 10.14
N SER A 252 21.42 23.27 9.64
CA SER A 252 21.60 24.70 9.93
C SER A 252 21.36 25.01 11.42
N TYR A 253 20.31 24.43 11.98
CA TYR A 253 19.96 24.53 13.39
C TYR A 253 21.07 23.95 14.28
N ASN A 254 21.56 22.74 13.96
CA ASN A 254 22.64 22.08 14.70
C ASN A 254 23.95 22.86 14.65
N LYS A 255 24.28 23.48 13.51
CA LYS A 255 25.43 24.40 13.43
C LYS A 255 25.26 25.57 14.38
N THR A 256 24.07 26.17 14.40
CA THR A 256 23.77 27.31 15.26
C THR A 256 23.80 26.94 16.75
N SER A 257 23.23 25.80 17.13
CA SER A 257 23.25 25.32 18.51
C SER A 257 24.67 24.96 18.98
N LEU A 258 25.49 24.39 18.10
CA LEU A 258 26.89 24.09 18.38
C LEU A 258 27.71 25.38 18.59
N VAL A 259 27.49 26.40 17.77
CA VAL A 259 28.13 27.72 17.93
C VAL A 259 27.72 28.37 19.25
N ARG A 260 26.42 28.36 19.60
CA ARG A 260 25.93 28.87 20.89
C ARG A 260 26.52 28.12 22.07
N SER A 261 26.56 26.78 21.98
CA SER A 261 27.18 25.93 23.00
C SER A 261 28.65 26.25 23.19
N PHE A 262 29.39 26.42 22.10
CA PHE A 262 30.80 26.79 22.12
C PHE A 262 31.03 28.15 22.79
N PHE A 263 30.28 29.19 22.41
CA PHE A 263 30.41 30.52 23.04
C PHE A 263 30.07 30.52 24.53
N CYS A 264 28.97 29.89 24.93
CA CYS A 264 28.61 29.77 26.35
C CYS A 264 29.65 28.98 27.15
N GLY A 265 30.17 27.89 26.57
CA GLY A 265 31.19 27.05 27.20
C GLY A 265 32.53 27.77 27.34
N ALA A 266 32.96 28.46 26.28
CA ALA A 266 34.18 29.26 26.29
C ALA A 266 34.11 30.37 27.33
N LEU A 267 33.03 31.15 27.37
CA LEU A 267 32.84 32.22 28.37
C LEU A 267 32.77 31.66 29.80
N GLY A 268 32.07 30.54 30.01
CA GLY A 268 31.95 29.90 31.32
C GLY A 268 33.27 29.40 31.90
N ILE A 269 34.29 29.14 31.07
CA ILE A 269 35.64 28.75 31.50
C ILE A 269 36.59 29.94 31.53
N LEU A 270 36.52 30.81 30.52
CA LEU A 270 37.47 31.91 30.33
C LEU A 270 37.30 33.03 31.35
N LEU A 271 36.05 33.37 31.72
CA LEU A 271 35.77 34.38 32.74
C LEU A 271 36.34 34.03 34.13
N PRO A 272 36.09 32.85 34.71
CA PRO A 272 36.66 32.50 36.00
C PRO A 272 38.18 32.30 35.93
N PHE A 273 38.71 31.83 34.79
CA PHE A 273 40.15 31.74 34.58
C PHE A 273 40.82 33.11 34.60
N LEU A 274 40.30 34.09 33.85
CA LEU A 274 40.83 35.46 33.85
C LEU A 274 40.71 36.12 35.23
N PHE A 275 39.61 35.88 35.94
CA PHE A 275 39.42 36.39 37.30
C PHE A 275 40.46 35.81 38.27
N ILE A 276 40.71 34.50 38.26
CA ILE A 276 41.75 33.89 39.10
C ILE A 276 43.14 34.39 38.70
N LEU A 277 43.42 34.45 37.40
CA LEU A 277 44.69 34.91 36.86
C LEU A 277 44.98 36.36 37.28
N SER A 278 43.99 37.26 37.28
CA SER A 278 44.19 38.64 37.73
C SER A 278 44.59 38.73 39.20
N PHE A 279 44.03 37.89 40.08
CA PHE A 279 44.46 37.84 41.48
C PHE A 279 45.89 37.30 41.61
N LEU A 280 46.25 36.26 40.84
CA LEU A 280 47.62 35.72 40.84
C LEU A 280 48.65 36.74 40.36
N VAL A 281 48.33 37.49 39.30
CA VAL A 281 49.20 38.55 38.75
C VAL A 281 49.37 39.69 39.75
N ASN A 282 48.32 40.09 40.46
CA ASN A 282 48.40 41.12 41.50
C ASN A 282 49.23 40.70 42.73
N MET A 283 49.48 39.40 42.93
CA MET A 283 50.31 38.89 44.03
C MET A 283 51.80 38.81 43.68
N VAL A 284 52.17 38.91 42.40
CA VAL A 284 53.55 38.76 41.91
C VAL A 284 54.11 40.12 41.48
N SER A 285 55.40 40.38 41.72
CA SER A 285 56.03 41.64 41.33
C SER A 285 56.22 41.74 39.80
N GLN A 286 56.14 42.94 39.22
CA GLN A 286 56.31 43.16 37.77
C GLN A 286 57.64 42.59 37.23
N VAL A 287 58.71 42.66 38.03
CA VAL A 287 60.06 42.22 37.66
C VAL A 287 60.15 40.69 37.56
N GLU A 288 59.44 39.95 38.41
CA GLU A 288 59.40 38.48 38.37
C GLU A 288 58.52 37.95 37.22
N MET A 289 57.44 38.67 36.89
CA MET A 289 56.57 38.32 35.76
C MET A 289 57.27 38.49 34.40
N GLU A 290 58.07 39.54 34.24
CA GLU A 290 58.86 39.79 33.03
C GLU A 290 59.92 38.70 32.81
N GLY A 291 60.50 38.17 33.88
CA GLY A 291 61.47 37.07 33.84
C GLY A 291 60.89 35.70 33.48
N LEU A 292 59.61 35.44 33.78
CA LEU A 292 58.97 34.13 33.60
C LEU A 292 58.25 33.96 32.25
N VAL A 293 57.56 34.99 31.77
CA VAL A 293 56.64 34.88 30.62
C VAL A 293 57.11 35.74 29.42
N GLY A 294 58.14 36.56 29.63
CA GLY A 294 58.65 37.51 28.64
C GLY A 294 57.84 38.80 28.59
N GLU A 295 58.50 39.87 28.12
CA GLU A 295 58.02 41.25 28.21
C GLU A 295 56.65 41.49 27.54
N GLY A 296 56.39 40.82 26.41
CA GLY A 296 55.13 40.96 25.67
C GLY A 296 53.92 40.37 26.38
N LEU A 297 54.06 39.17 26.96
CA LEU A 297 52.96 38.49 27.68
C LEU A 297 52.75 39.07 29.08
N ALA A 298 53.82 39.50 29.75
CA ALA A 298 53.75 40.21 31.02
C ALA A 298 52.90 41.48 30.91
N ARG A 299 53.04 42.25 29.81
CA ARG A 299 52.20 43.43 29.53
C ARG A 299 50.73 43.09 29.31
N VAL A 300 50.42 41.99 28.62
CA VAL A 300 49.03 41.58 28.39
C VAL A 300 48.37 41.14 29.69
N PHE A 301 49.08 40.37 30.52
CA PHE A 301 48.57 39.94 31.81
C PHE A 301 48.37 41.09 32.79
N SER A 302 49.30 42.05 32.85
CA SER A 302 49.15 43.23 33.72
C SER A 302 47.99 44.13 33.29
N LEU A 303 47.77 44.33 31.98
CA LEU A 303 46.60 45.05 31.46
C LEU A 303 45.28 44.36 31.80
N SER A 304 45.23 43.02 31.68
CA SER A 304 44.04 42.25 32.05
C SER A 304 43.77 42.28 33.56
N ALA A 305 44.82 42.21 34.38
CA ALA A 305 44.70 42.30 35.84
C ALA A 305 44.29 43.69 36.30
N ALA A 306 44.80 44.75 35.66
CA ALA A 306 44.40 46.13 35.93
C ALA A 306 42.91 46.36 35.62
N ALA A 307 42.40 45.83 34.50
CA ALA A 307 40.98 45.93 34.16
C ALA A 307 40.08 45.25 35.20
N VAL A 308 40.46 44.06 35.70
CA VAL A 308 39.71 43.38 36.76
C VAL A 308 39.84 44.12 38.09
N GLY A 309 41.02 44.67 38.41
CA GLY A 309 41.27 45.46 39.60
C GLY A 309 40.38 46.71 39.69
N ILE A 310 40.23 47.46 38.59
CA ILE A 310 39.33 48.63 38.53
C ILE A 310 37.88 48.23 38.86
N VAL A 311 37.41 47.11 38.32
CA VAL A 311 36.06 46.59 38.58
C VAL A 311 35.93 46.11 40.03
N TRP A 312 36.99 45.53 40.59
CA TRP A 312 37.05 45.07 41.97
C TRP A 312 36.96 46.23 42.97
N ASP A 313 37.66 47.33 42.71
CA ASP A 313 37.67 48.53 43.55
C ASP A 313 36.30 49.26 43.59
N TRP A 314 35.44 49.04 42.58
CA TRP A 314 34.08 49.57 42.56
C TRP A 314 33.11 48.82 43.49
N ILE A 315 33.52 47.66 44.02
CA ILE A 315 32.67 46.81 44.85
C ILE A 315 32.97 47.11 46.33
N PRO A 316 31.96 47.53 47.13
CA PRO A 316 32.12 47.74 48.57
C PRO A 316 32.65 46.47 49.27
N GLU A 317 33.56 46.63 50.24
CA GLU A 317 34.22 45.52 50.95
C GLU A 317 33.20 44.53 51.56
N ASP A 318 32.11 45.03 52.15
CA ASP A 318 31.04 44.23 52.74
C ASP A 318 30.26 43.36 51.73
N SER A 319 30.37 43.66 50.43
CA SER A 319 29.62 43.00 49.34
C SER A 319 30.48 42.09 48.44
N GLN A 320 31.80 42.02 48.67
CA GLN A 320 32.72 41.25 47.82
C GLN A 320 32.42 39.75 47.79
N ILE A 321 32.03 39.16 48.94
CA ILE A 321 31.67 37.73 49.02
C ILE A 321 30.42 37.43 48.19
N VAL A 322 29.41 38.31 48.26
CA VAL A 322 28.16 38.18 47.51
C VAL A 322 28.44 38.27 46.00
N PHE A 323 29.32 39.18 45.57
CA PHE A 323 29.73 39.28 44.18
C PHE A 323 30.41 38.00 43.67
N ILE A 324 31.35 37.42 44.42
CA ILE A 324 32.01 36.15 44.05
C ILE A 324 30.99 35.03 43.88
N ILE A 325 30.01 34.93 44.78
CA ILE A 325 28.95 33.91 44.70
C ILE A 325 28.10 34.12 43.44
N ILE A 326 27.68 35.35 43.15
CA ILE A 326 26.87 35.68 41.96
C ILE A 326 27.68 35.42 40.68
N PHE A 327 28.95 35.82 40.63
CA PHE A 327 29.83 35.61 39.49
C PHE A 327 30.09 34.11 39.24
N GLY A 328 30.34 33.34 40.30
CA GLY A 328 30.47 31.89 40.24
C GLY A 328 29.19 31.21 39.74
N ALA A 329 28.03 31.64 40.24
CA ALA A 329 26.72 31.15 39.79
C ALA A 329 26.47 31.50 38.31
N PHE A 330 26.85 32.69 37.85
CA PHE A 330 26.75 33.09 36.45
C PHE A 330 27.66 32.24 35.54
N CYS A 331 28.92 32.00 35.92
CA CYS A 331 29.82 31.14 35.17
C CYS A 331 29.31 29.70 35.11
N TYR A 332 28.76 29.19 36.22
CA TYR A 332 28.11 27.89 36.25
C TYR A 332 26.87 27.83 35.33
N LEU A 333 26.04 28.87 35.33
CA LEU A 333 24.89 28.98 34.42
C LEU A 333 25.32 28.95 32.96
N LEU A 334 26.42 29.63 32.59
CA LEU A 334 26.98 29.58 31.23
C LEU A 334 27.41 28.17 30.84
N LEU A 335 28.09 27.43 31.74
CA LEU A 335 28.45 26.03 31.51
C LEU A 335 27.22 25.12 31.40
N PHE A 336 26.19 25.38 32.18
CA PHE A 336 24.91 24.68 32.09
C PHE A 336 24.23 24.93 30.74
N LEU A 337 24.14 26.19 30.30
CA LEU A 337 23.60 26.57 29.00
C LEU A 337 24.41 25.98 27.84
N ALA A 338 25.73 25.90 27.98
CA ALA A 338 26.60 25.24 27.00
C ALA A 338 26.22 23.77 26.82
N LYS A 339 26.02 23.04 27.92
CA LYS A 339 25.53 21.64 27.89
C LYS A 339 24.10 21.53 27.37
N TYR A 340 23.23 22.48 27.72
CA TYR A 340 21.85 22.52 27.24
C TYR A 340 21.79 22.64 25.71
N PHE A 341 22.48 23.63 25.14
CA PHE A 341 22.51 23.83 23.69
C PHE A 341 23.21 22.68 22.94
N ALA A 342 24.25 22.06 23.53
CA ALA A 342 24.89 20.88 22.94
C ALA A 342 23.93 19.68 22.82
N ARG A 343 22.96 19.55 23.73
CA ARG A 343 21.98 18.45 23.75
C ARG A 343 20.77 18.67 22.84
N GLN A 344 20.55 19.90 22.36
CA GLN A 344 19.41 20.20 21.50
C GLN A 344 19.59 19.77 20.03
N GLY A 345 20.69 19.11 19.67
CA GLY A 345 20.93 18.71 18.28
C GLY A 345 19.89 17.72 17.74
N ASN A 346 19.33 18.02 16.56
CA ASN A 346 18.44 17.13 15.83
C ASN A 346 19.24 16.04 15.10
N ARG A 347 18.66 14.86 14.93
CA ARG A 347 19.26 13.80 14.11
C ARG A 347 19.23 14.21 12.63
N THR A 348 20.40 14.24 11.99
CA THR A 348 20.55 14.54 10.56
C THR A 348 20.84 13.26 9.77
N LEU A 349 20.55 13.31 8.47
CA LEU A 349 20.79 12.25 7.52
C LEU A 349 22.30 12.14 7.22
N THR A 350 22.77 10.91 7.15
CA THR A 350 24.12 10.58 6.70
C THR A 350 24.29 10.87 5.21
N LYS A 351 25.54 11.04 4.75
CA LYS A 351 25.85 11.20 3.32
C LYS A 351 25.34 10.01 2.49
N LYS A 352 25.35 8.79 3.05
CA LYS A 352 24.87 7.58 2.38
C LYS A 352 23.35 7.62 2.21
N GLU A 353 22.60 7.97 3.25
CA GLU A 353 21.13 8.11 3.18
C GLU A 353 20.73 9.19 2.18
N LYS A 354 21.38 10.37 2.21
CA LYS A 354 21.12 11.45 1.24
C LYS A 354 21.32 11.00 -0.20
N ARG A 355 22.43 10.30 -0.47
CA ARG A 355 22.71 9.73 -1.80
C ARG A 355 21.68 8.68 -2.21
N SER A 356 21.22 7.85 -1.28
CA SER A 356 20.19 6.84 -1.56
C SER A 356 18.86 7.48 -1.90
N LEU A 357 18.42 8.48 -1.13
CA LEU A 357 17.18 9.20 -1.37
C LEU A 357 17.21 9.95 -2.72
N ALA A 358 18.33 10.59 -3.05
CA ALA A 358 18.52 11.22 -4.35
C ALA A 358 18.38 10.19 -5.50
N LYS A 359 19.07 9.04 -5.40
CA LYS A 359 18.95 7.96 -6.39
C LYS A 359 17.51 7.46 -6.56
N PHE A 360 16.75 7.32 -5.47
CA PHE A 360 15.36 6.90 -5.56
C PHE A 360 14.49 7.98 -6.22
N SER A 361 14.70 9.25 -5.89
CA SER A 361 14.02 10.38 -6.53
C SER A 361 14.30 10.41 -8.04
N ASP A 362 15.57 10.30 -8.43
CA ASP A 362 15.99 10.31 -9.83
C ASP A 362 15.39 9.11 -10.58
N TYR A 363 15.43 7.91 -9.99
CA TYR A 363 14.82 6.73 -10.59
C TYR A 363 13.31 6.88 -10.82
N VAL A 364 12.59 7.46 -9.85
CA VAL A 364 11.15 7.70 -9.97
C VAL A 364 10.84 8.69 -11.10
N GLN A 365 11.56 9.80 -11.18
CA GLN A 365 11.32 10.84 -12.19
C GLN A 365 11.80 10.43 -13.59
N ASP A 366 12.98 9.82 -13.69
CA ASP A 366 13.65 9.59 -14.98
C ASP A 366 13.34 8.22 -15.59
N VAL A 367 12.92 7.24 -14.78
CA VAL A 367 12.64 5.87 -15.25
C VAL A 367 11.16 5.54 -15.13
N VAL A 368 10.57 5.70 -13.95
CA VAL A 368 9.20 5.22 -13.71
C VAL A 368 8.16 6.08 -14.44
N LYS A 369 8.24 7.41 -14.33
CA LYS A 369 7.29 8.31 -15.01
C LYS A 369 7.32 8.19 -16.55
N PRO A 370 8.49 8.21 -17.23
CA PRO A 370 8.52 8.00 -18.68
C PRO A 370 8.01 6.63 -19.10
N ARG A 371 8.30 5.59 -18.30
CA ARG A 371 7.77 4.24 -18.56
C ARG A 371 6.25 4.19 -18.42
N LYS A 372 5.67 4.89 -17.43
CA LYS A 372 4.20 5.05 -17.31
C LYS A 372 3.62 5.71 -18.57
N ALA A 373 4.22 6.80 -19.04
CA ALA A 373 3.76 7.50 -20.24
C ALA A 373 3.77 6.58 -21.47
N LYS A 374 4.84 5.80 -21.66
CA LYS A 374 4.93 4.80 -22.73
C LYS A 374 3.86 3.72 -22.62
N LEU A 375 3.64 3.17 -21.42
CA LEU A 375 2.60 2.15 -21.21
C LEU A 375 1.19 2.70 -21.47
N TYR A 376 0.94 3.97 -21.12
CA TYR A 376 -0.32 4.63 -21.39
C TYR A 376 -0.54 4.84 -22.90
N GLU A 377 0.51 5.22 -23.63
CA GLU A 377 0.48 5.34 -25.09
C GLU A 377 0.23 3.98 -25.77
N GLU A 378 0.95 2.92 -25.36
CA GLU A 378 0.73 1.56 -25.87
C GLU A 378 -0.71 1.09 -25.64
N TYR A 379 -1.26 1.37 -24.47
CA TYR A 379 -2.66 1.05 -24.14
C TYR A 379 -3.65 1.84 -25.02
N LEU A 380 -3.46 3.14 -25.20
CA LEU A 380 -4.31 3.95 -26.07
C LEU A 380 -4.26 3.48 -27.53
N GLN A 381 -3.07 3.09 -28.02
CA GLN A 381 -2.90 2.53 -29.35
C GLN A 381 -3.66 1.21 -29.52
N GLN A 382 -3.62 0.32 -28.51
CA GLN A 382 -4.39 -0.92 -28.53
C GLN A 382 -5.90 -0.66 -28.56
N CYS A 383 -6.38 0.29 -27.75
CA CYS A 383 -7.79 0.68 -27.77
C CYS A 383 -8.22 1.30 -29.10
N ALA A 384 -7.35 2.06 -29.77
CA ALA A 384 -7.67 2.67 -31.07
C ALA A 384 -7.65 1.65 -32.22
N ALA A 385 -6.68 0.72 -32.22
CA ALA A 385 -6.51 -0.27 -33.29
C ALA A 385 -7.63 -1.33 -33.34
N GLU A 386 -8.33 -1.56 -32.23
CA GLU A 386 -9.47 -2.50 -32.18
C GLU A 386 -10.75 -1.97 -32.86
N TYR A 387 -10.82 -0.68 -33.21
CA TYR A 387 -11.94 -0.11 -33.97
C TYR A 387 -11.75 -0.16 -35.50
N ASP A 388 -10.57 -0.58 -35.97
CA ASP A 388 -10.21 -0.63 -37.39
C ASP A 388 -10.26 -2.06 -37.96
N PHE A 389 -11.34 -2.83 -37.77
CA PHE A 389 -11.59 -4.08 -38.52
C PHE A 389 -13.06 -4.38 -38.78
#